data_AF-U1X4Z0-F1
#
_entry.id   AF-U1X4Z0-F1
#
_cell.length_a   1.000
_cell.length_b   1.000
_cell.length_c   1.000
_cell.angle_alpha   90.00
_cell.angle_beta   90.00
_cell.angle_gamma   90.00
#
_symmetry.space_group_name_H-M   'P 1'
#
loop_
_entity.id
_entity.type
_entity.pdbx_description
1 polymer ?
#
loop_
_entity_poly.entity_id
_entity_poly.type
_entity_poly.pdbx_seq_one_letter_code
_entity_poly.pdbx_strand_id
1 'polypeptide(L)'
;MSNCQVQLIYDARDNNENAGSNFRQWIWMWASKTTKNGKTYTKATKYQVRYDLLATPVTINQGKLTAKTEGTKLSGGTYFNQTDPNPSVWSNPSFGTYYNKTAPAWDYVLTDGVSVGFTGAVLETNYTIRSTPATLRLTIAIGTT
;
A
#
# COMPACT_ATOMS: atom_id res chain seq x y z
N MET A 1 -6.39 9.83 -15.01
CA MET A 1 -5.78 8.95 -13.99
C MET A 1 -6.25 9.40 -12.62
N SER A 2 -6.73 8.50 -11.76
CA SER A 2 -7.18 8.85 -10.41
C SER A 2 -6.07 8.50 -9.42
N ASN A 3 -5.74 9.43 -8.52
CA ASN A 3 -4.79 9.20 -7.43
C ASN A 3 -5.58 8.79 -6.18
N CYS A 4 -5.20 7.69 -5.54
CA CYS A 4 -5.65 7.35 -4.20
C CYS A 4 -4.44 7.47 -3.26
N GLN A 5 -4.61 8.26 -2.20
CA GLN A 5 -3.63 8.43 -1.14
C GLN A 5 -4.23 7.87 0.14
N VAL A 6 -3.49 7.00 0.83
CA VAL A 6 -3.83 6.57 2.18
C VAL A 6 -2.79 7.12 3.14
N GLN A 7 -3.30 7.66 4.25
CA GLN A 7 -2.58 8.52 5.18
C GLN A 7 -2.35 7.80 6.53
N LEU A 8 -1.09 7.86 6.98
CA LEU A 8 -0.56 7.82 8.36
C LEU A 8 -1.05 6.70 9.29
N ILE A 9 -0.16 5.73 9.54
CA ILE A 9 -0.19 4.94 10.77
C ILE A 9 1.02 5.35 11.60
N TYR A 10 0.76 5.75 12.84
CA TYR A 10 1.75 6.04 13.87
C TYR A 10 1.94 4.80 14.76
N ASP A 11 3.16 4.58 15.24
CA ASP A 11 3.37 3.69 16.37
C ASP A 11 3.54 4.51 17.65
N ALA A 12 2.60 4.30 18.58
CA ALA A 12 2.42 5.07 19.81
C ALA A 12 2.96 4.36 21.07
N ARG A 13 3.82 3.36 20.92
CA ARG A 13 4.44 2.63 22.06
C ARG A 13 5.35 3.49 22.97
N ASP A 14 5.40 4.81 22.76
CA ASP A 14 6.07 5.81 23.61
C ASP A 14 5.09 6.77 24.34
N ASN A 15 3.77 6.50 24.29
CA ASN A 15 2.74 7.41 24.84
C ASN A 15 2.79 7.62 26.37
N ASN A 16 3.56 6.83 27.12
CA ASN A 16 3.58 6.95 28.57
C ASN A 16 4.68 7.89 29.10
N GLU A 17 5.73 8.24 28.34
CA GLU A 17 6.77 9.17 28.83
C GLU A 17 7.40 10.12 27.79
N ASN A 18 7.08 10.04 26.48
CA ASN A 18 7.49 11.03 25.48
C ASN A 18 6.48 11.14 24.32
N ALA A 19 5.85 12.31 24.13
CA ALA A 19 4.76 12.55 23.18
C ALA A 19 5.17 12.58 21.67
N GLY A 20 6.17 11.80 21.24
CA GLY A 20 6.70 11.83 19.88
C GLY A 20 6.45 10.54 19.10
N SER A 21 5.61 10.59 18.06
CA SER A 21 5.66 9.58 17.00
C SER A 21 7.07 9.57 16.40
N ASN A 22 7.71 8.40 16.28
CA ASN A 22 9.12 8.37 15.88
C ASN A 22 9.37 8.49 14.36
N PHE A 23 8.45 7.97 13.53
CA PHE A 23 8.49 8.16 12.08
C PHE A 23 7.08 8.05 11.48
N ARG A 24 6.93 8.43 10.21
CA ARG A 24 5.73 8.26 9.38
C ARG A 24 6.05 7.38 8.18
N GLN A 25 5.10 6.54 7.78
CA GLN A 25 5.14 5.85 6.48
C GLN A 25 3.96 6.28 5.61
N TRP A 26 4.25 6.43 4.33
CA TRP A 26 3.28 6.82 3.30
C TRP A 26 3.22 5.78 2.21
N ILE A 27 2.02 5.59 1.67
CA ILE A 27 1.80 4.81 0.46
C ILE A 27 0.86 5.58 -0.47
N TRP A 28 1.26 5.72 -1.73
CA TRP A 28 0.45 6.25 -2.80
C TRP A 28 0.17 5.16 -3.82
N MET A 29 -1.03 5.20 -4.40
CA MET A 29 -1.44 4.31 -5.47
C MET A 29 -2.04 5.12 -6.61
N TRP A 30 -1.50 4.89 -7.81
CA TRP A 30 -2.11 5.36 -9.05
C TRP A 30 -2.93 4.23 -9.63
N ALA A 31 -4.14 4.56 -10.06
CA ALA A 31 -5.04 3.62 -10.68
C ALA A 31 -5.59 4.14 -12.00
N SER A 32 -5.84 3.20 -12.90
CA SER A 32 -6.62 3.41 -14.11
C SER A 32 -8.04 2.91 -13.86
N LYS A 33 -9.03 3.69 -14.31
CA LYS A 33 -10.44 3.34 -14.25
C LYS A 33 -11.00 3.26 -15.67
N THR A 34 -11.94 2.36 -15.88
CA THR A 34 -12.71 2.25 -17.12
C THR A 34 -14.14 1.86 -16.80
N THR A 35 -15.05 2.08 -17.74
CA THR A 35 -16.47 1.77 -17.59
C THR A 35 -16.91 0.83 -18.71
N LYS A 36 -17.68 -0.21 -18.36
CA LYS A 36 -18.32 -1.11 -19.32
C LYS A 36 -19.70 -1.47 -18.81
N ASN A 37 -20.72 -1.31 -19.65
CA ASN A 37 -22.12 -1.60 -19.31
C ASN A 37 -22.58 -0.91 -18.00
N GLY A 38 -22.22 0.37 -17.82
CA GLY A 38 -22.55 1.14 -16.62
C GLY A 38 -21.77 0.77 -15.35
N LYS A 39 -20.88 -0.24 -15.42
CA LYS A 39 -20.07 -0.70 -14.29
C LYS A 39 -18.66 -0.13 -14.35
N THR A 40 -18.12 0.26 -13.19
CA THR A 40 -16.76 0.80 -13.07
C THR A 40 -15.76 -0.30 -12.76
N TYR A 41 -14.69 -0.37 -13.53
CA TYR A 41 -13.58 -1.29 -13.32
C TYR A 41 -12.28 -0.51 -13.07
N THR A 42 -11.47 -0.97 -12.12
CA THR A 42 -10.23 -0.30 -11.71
C THR A 42 -9.06 -1.28 -11.74
N LYS A 43 -7.86 -0.81 -12.10
CA LYS A 43 -6.60 -1.50 -11.85
C LYS A 43 -5.56 -0.55 -11.31
N ALA A 44 -4.71 -1.00 -10.40
CA ALA A 44 -3.51 -0.27 -10.02
C ALA A 44 -2.50 -0.25 -11.18
N THR A 45 -1.76 0.84 -11.30
CA THR A 45 -0.70 1.01 -12.31
C THR A 45 0.67 1.24 -11.69
N LYS A 46 0.69 1.92 -10.54
CA LYS A 46 1.92 2.27 -9.82
C LYS A 46 1.62 2.41 -8.34
N TYR A 47 2.62 2.11 -7.52
CA TYR A 47 2.69 2.47 -6.12
C TYR A 47 3.96 3.25 -5.83
N GLN A 48 3.91 4.05 -4.77
CA GLN A 48 5.08 4.73 -4.22
C GLN A 48 5.01 4.69 -2.71
N VAL A 49 6.17 4.54 -2.07
CA VAL A 49 6.33 4.50 -0.61
C VAL A 49 7.36 5.54 -0.20
N ARG A 50 7.16 6.15 0.96
CA ARG A 50 8.14 7.04 1.59
C ARG A 50 8.07 6.92 3.11
N TYR A 51 9.22 7.02 3.74
CA TYR A 51 9.35 7.11 5.19
C TYR A 51 9.85 8.50 5.57
N ASP A 52 9.24 9.13 6.56
CA ASP A 52 9.70 10.42 7.10
C ASP A 52 10.07 10.27 8.57
N LEU A 53 11.28 10.70 8.92
CA LEU A 53 11.76 10.71 10.30
C LEU A 53 11.07 11.85 11.06
N LEU A 54 10.63 11.57 12.28
CA LEU A 54 10.08 12.58 13.19
C LEU A 54 10.94 12.73 14.45
N ALA A 55 11.41 11.62 15.02
CA ALA A 55 12.27 11.59 16.19
C ALA A 55 13.23 10.40 16.16
N THR A 56 14.36 10.54 16.84
CA THR A 56 15.43 9.53 16.93
C THR A 56 15.43 8.83 18.30
N PRO A 57 15.96 7.58 18.41
CA PRO A 57 16.62 6.80 17.37
C PRO A 57 15.72 5.73 16.74
N VAL A 58 15.45 5.85 15.42
CA VAL A 58 14.72 4.86 14.62
C VAL A 58 15.49 4.51 13.36
N THR A 59 15.50 3.21 13.05
CA THR A 59 16.01 2.67 11.78
C THR A 59 14.93 1.85 11.12
N ILE A 60 14.68 2.09 9.83
CA ILE A 60 13.86 1.17 9.02
C ILE A 60 14.79 0.08 8.52
N ASN A 61 14.54 -1.17 8.89
CA ASN A 61 15.37 -2.32 8.50
C ASN A 61 14.93 -2.85 7.14
N GLN A 62 13.62 -2.83 6.86
CA GLN A 62 13.06 -3.31 5.60
C GLN A 62 11.69 -2.68 5.34
N GLY A 63 11.44 -2.30 4.08
CA GLY A 63 10.10 -2.09 3.55
C GLY A 63 9.75 -3.16 2.52
N LYS A 64 8.58 -3.79 2.64
CA LYS A 64 8.06 -4.80 1.71
C LYS A 64 6.68 -4.39 1.21
N LEU A 65 6.56 -4.10 -0.08
CA LEU A 65 5.30 -3.75 -0.71
C LEU A 65 4.78 -4.88 -1.58
N THR A 66 3.61 -5.42 -1.22
CA THR A 66 2.93 -6.51 -1.92
C THR A 66 1.63 -6.00 -2.55
N ALA A 67 1.54 -5.97 -3.88
CA ALA A 67 0.30 -5.60 -4.55
C ALA A 67 -0.72 -6.75 -4.46
N LYS A 68 -2.01 -6.39 -4.45
CA LYS A 68 -3.14 -7.33 -4.40
C LYS A 68 -4.31 -6.82 -5.24
N THR A 69 -5.05 -7.73 -5.83
CA THR A 69 -6.31 -7.40 -6.50
C THR A 69 -7.29 -8.56 -6.40
N GLU A 70 -8.56 -8.24 -6.27
CA GLU A 70 -9.62 -9.21 -6.15
C GLU A 70 -10.90 -8.67 -6.80
N GLY A 71 -11.67 -9.55 -7.44
CA GLY A 71 -13.01 -9.23 -7.92
C GLY A 71 -13.29 -9.82 -9.29
N THR A 72 -14.39 -9.38 -9.90
CA THR A 72 -14.74 -9.80 -11.26
C THR A 72 -13.89 -9.04 -12.27
N LYS A 73 -13.09 -9.75 -13.08
CA LYS A 73 -12.27 -9.11 -14.13
C LYS A 73 -13.09 -8.63 -15.31
N LEU A 74 -12.64 -7.55 -15.93
CA LEU A 74 -13.22 -6.99 -17.14
C LEU A 74 -13.15 -7.95 -18.33
N SER A 75 -12.02 -8.65 -18.50
CA SER A 75 -11.85 -9.70 -19.53
C SER A 75 -12.54 -10.98 -19.10
N GLY A 76 -13.56 -11.37 -19.84
CA GLY A 76 -14.28 -12.63 -19.63
C GLY A 76 -15.24 -12.67 -18.44
N GLY A 77 -15.27 -11.65 -17.57
CA GLY A 77 -16.28 -11.55 -16.50
C GLY A 77 -16.17 -12.61 -15.41
N THR A 78 -15.03 -13.31 -15.30
CA THR A 78 -14.82 -14.29 -14.23
C THR A 78 -14.21 -13.63 -12.99
N TYR A 79 -14.38 -14.25 -11.83
CA TYR A 79 -13.73 -13.80 -10.61
C TYR A 79 -12.25 -14.21 -10.58
N PHE A 80 -11.39 -13.36 -10.02
CA PHE A 80 -10.00 -13.70 -9.74
C PHE A 80 -9.50 -12.97 -8.48
N ASN A 81 -8.61 -13.64 -7.76
CA ASN A 81 -7.91 -13.14 -6.59
C ASN A 81 -6.42 -13.34 -6.84
N GLN A 82 -5.66 -12.24 -6.86
CA GLN A 82 -4.23 -12.27 -7.17
C GLN A 82 -3.45 -11.51 -6.11
N THR A 83 -2.35 -12.11 -5.70
CA THR A 83 -1.31 -11.46 -4.91
C THR A 83 -0.04 -11.45 -5.74
N ASP A 84 0.69 -10.35 -5.65
CA ASP A 84 1.92 -10.17 -6.41
C ASP A 84 2.96 -11.23 -6.02
N PRO A 85 3.40 -12.08 -6.98
CA PRO A 85 4.41 -13.09 -6.69
C PRO A 85 5.80 -12.48 -6.46
N ASN A 86 6.02 -11.23 -6.89
CA ASN A 86 7.30 -10.53 -6.80
C ASN A 86 7.15 -9.20 -6.05
N PRO A 87 6.94 -9.24 -4.72
CA PRO A 87 6.81 -8.02 -3.93
C PRO A 87 8.09 -7.18 -4.02
N SER A 88 7.95 -5.87 -3.96
CA SER A 88 9.12 -4.98 -3.92
C SER A 88 9.66 -4.96 -2.49
N VAL A 89 10.96 -5.27 -2.34
CA VAL A 89 11.65 -5.28 -1.05
C VAL A 89 12.78 -4.25 -1.09
N TRP A 90 12.81 -3.37 -0.10
CA TRP A 90 13.85 -2.36 0.08
C TRP A 90 14.53 -2.61 1.43
N SER A 91 15.81 -2.95 1.39
CA SER A 91 16.64 -3.16 2.59
C SER A 91 17.17 -1.82 3.07
N ASN A 92 17.03 -1.54 4.38
CA ASN A 92 17.49 -0.30 5.01
C ASN A 92 17.07 1.00 4.27
N PRO A 93 15.77 1.20 3.97
CA PRO A 93 15.35 2.38 3.23
C PRO A 93 15.62 3.66 4.03
N SER A 94 16.15 4.67 3.34
CA SER A 94 16.45 5.98 3.89
C SER A 94 15.18 6.83 4.05
N PHE A 95 15.14 7.63 5.11
CA PHE A 95 14.10 8.64 5.29
C PHE A 95 14.16 9.70 4.17
N GLY A 96 13.00 10.26 3.81
CA GLY A 96 12.86 11.25 2.74
C GLY A 96 12.94 10.68 1.32
N THR A 97 13.30 9.40 1.15
CA THR A 97 13.45 8.77 -0.16
C THR A 97 12.13 8.16 -0.65
N TYR A 98 11.85 8.32 -1.94
CA TYR A 98 10.71 7.71 -2.60
C TYR A 98 11.07 6.37 -3.23
N TYR A 99 10.32 5.33 -2.86
CA TYR A 99 10.47 3.98 -3.36
C TYR A 99 9.30 3.63 -4.27
N ASN A 100 9.57 3.33 -5.53
CA ASN A 100 8.53 3.09 -6.54
C ASN A 100 8.35 1.60 -6.81
N LYS A 101 7.11 1.20 -7.10
CA LYS A 101 6.76 -0.12 -7.62
C LYS A 101 5.79 0.02 -8.78
N THR A 102 6.12 -0.56 -9.92
CA THR A 102 5.14 -0.77 -11.00
C THR A 102 4.18 -1.86 -10.58
N ALA A 103 2.87 -1.61 -10.72
CA ALA A 103 1.87 -2.63 -10.40
C ALA A 103 2.00 -3.82 -11.38
N PRO A 104 1.72 -5.07 -10.94
CA PRO A 104 1.64 -6.20 -11.85
C PRO A 104 0.65 -5.95 -12.99
N ALA A 105 0.90 -6.54 -14.16
CA ALA A 105 0.05 -6.42 -15.34
C ALA A 105 -1.24 -7.26 -15.20
N TRP A 106 -2.05 -6.94 -14.20
CA TRP A 106 -3.36 -7.55 -13.99
C TRP A 106 -4.45 -6.81 -14.76
N ASP A 107 -5.55 -7.51 -14.96
CA ASP A 107 -6.74 -6.95 -15.57
C ASP A 107 -7.46 -5.97 -14.64
N TYR A 108 -8.36 -5.16 -15.20
CA TYR A 108 -9.28 -4.33 -14.43
C TYR A 108 -10.28 -5.18 -13.66
N VAL A 109 -10.57 -4.79 -12.42
CA VAL A 109 -11.53 -5.47 -11.53
C VAL A 109 -12.73 -4.57 -11.25
N LEU A 110 -13.91 -5.17 -11.16
CA LEU A 110 -15.15 -4.48 -10.86
C LEU A 110 -15.06 -3.78 -9.47
N THR A 111 -15.32 -2.48 -9.44
CA THR A 111 -15.19 -1.58 -8.27
C THR A 111 -16.28 -0.51 -8.29
N ASP A 112 -17.50 -0.90 -8.67
CA ASP A 112 -18.65 -0.01 -8.88
C ASP A 112 -19.32 0.47 -7.58
N GLY A 113 -18.74 0.15 -6.43
CA GLY A 113 -19.27 0.50 -5.11
C GLY A 113 -20.41 -0.40 -4.62
N VAL A 114 -20.86 -1.35 -5.45
CA VAL A 114 -21.91 -2.32 -5.10
C VAL A 114 -21.34 -3.73 -5.05
N SER A 115 -20.51 -4.09 -6.03
CA SER A 115 -19.88 -5.40 -6.12
C SER A 115 -18.60 -5.46 -5.28
N VAL A 116 -18.35 -6.58 -4.61
CA VAL A 116 -17.09 -6.81 -3.87
C VAL A 116 -15.95 -6.94 -4.87
N GLY A 117 -14.95 -6.08 -4.71
CA GLY A 117 -13.77 -6.05 -5.56
C GLY A 117 -12.87 -4.89 -5.20
N PHE A 118 -11.56 -5.14 -5.22
CA PHE A 118 -10.55 -4.13 -4.90
C PHE A 118 -9.27 -4.32 -5.69
N THR A 119 -8.53 -3.23 -5.84
CA THR A 119 -7.13 -3.24 -6.25
C THR A 119 -6.33 -2.38 -5.27
N GLY A 120 -5.18 -2.88 -4.84
CA GLY A 120 -4.49 -2.30 -3.68
C GLY A 120 -3.11 -2.88 -3.43
N ALA A 121 -2.51 -2.52 -2.31
CA ALA A 121 -1.26 -3.09 -1.85
C ALA A 121 -1.16 -3.04 -0.32
N VAL A 122 -0.34 -3.93 0.22
CA VAL A 122 0.07 -3.95 1.63
C VAL A 122 1.55 -3.59 1.71
N LEU A 123 1.86 -2.56 2.49
CA LEU A 123 3.21 -2.20 2.91
C LEU A 123 3.46 -2.78 4.30
N GLU A 124 4.43 -3.69 4.40
CA GLU A 124 4.98 -4.17 5.66
C GLU A 124 6.33 -3.51 5.90
N THR A 125 6.50 -2.88 7.05
CA THR A 125 7.73 -2.16 7.40
C THR A 125 8.29 -2.73 8.69
N ASN A 126 9.47 -3.32 8.60
CA ASN A 126 10.24 -3.77 9.75
C ASN A 126 11.22 -2.67 10.15
N TYR A 127 11.26 -2.34 11.43
CA TYR A 127 12.06 -1.23 11.95
C TYR A 127 12.49 -1.51 13.38
N THR A 128 13.49 -0.77 13.84
CA THR A 128 14.02 -0.83 15.20
C THR A 128 13.94 0.56 15.82
N ILE A 129 13.37 0.65 17.02
CA ILE A 129 13.37 1.86 17.85
C ILE A 129 14.10 1.53 19.15
N ARG A 130 15.18 2.25 19.47
CA ARG A 130 15.97 2.04 20.71
C ARG A 130 16.29 0.54 20.96
N SER A 131 16.75 -0.16 19.92
CA SER A 131 17.07 -1.60 19.94
C SER A 131 15.89 -2.57 20.03
N THR A 132 14.64 -2.09 20.04
CA THR A 132 13.44 -2.92 20.01
C THR A 132 12.92 -3.08 18.58
N PRO A 133 12.89 -4.29 18.01
CA PRO A 133 12.35 -4.54 16.68
C PRO A 133 10.82 -4.50 16.68
N ALA A 134 10.25 -4.11 15.55
CA ALA A 134 8.80 -4.06 15.35
C ALA A 134 8.42 -4.09 13.87
N THR A 135 7.13 -4.32 13.63
CA THR A 135 6.54 -4.34 12.29
C THR A 135 5.29 -3.47 12.25
N LEU A 136 5.21 -2.59 11.27
CA LEU A 136 3.99 -1.87 10.93
C LEU A 136 3.44 -2.38 9.60
N ARG A 137 2.11 -2.45 9.50
CA ARG A 137 1.42 -2.79 8.25
C ARG A 137 0.47 -1.67 7.87
N LEU A 138 0.52 -1.26 6.61
CA LEU A 138 -0.36 -0.25 6.02
C LEU A 138 -0.94 -0.79 4.71
N THR A 139 -2.24 -0.64 4.53
CA THR A 139 -2.94 -1.09 3.33
C THR A 139 -3.49 0.11 2.57
N ILE A 140 -3.36 0.09 1.25
CA ILE A 140 -4.06 1.00 0.34
C ILE A 140 -4.94 0.19 -0.61
N ALA A 141 -6.16 0.64 -0.87
CA ALA A 141 -7.04 -0.01 -1.83
C ALA A 141 -8.03 0.99 -2.44
N ILE A 142 -8.47 0.71 -3.67
CA ILE A 142 -9.68 1.27 -4.28
C ILE A 142 -10.65 0.11 -4.47
N GLY A 143 -11.91 0.34 -4.09
CA GLY A 143 -12.99 -0.63 -4.16
C GLY A 143 -13.52 -0.98 -2.78
N THR A 144 -14.31 -2.03 -2.70
CA THR A 144 -14.89 -2.54 -1.47
C THR A 144 -14.29 -3.92 -1.20
N THR A 145 -13.75 -4.08 0.00
CA THR A 145 -13.33 -5.36 0.57
C THR A 145 -14.50 -6.04 1.24
#